data_AF-A0A660W903-F1
#
_entry.id   AF-A0A660W903-F1
#
_cell.length_a   1.000
_cell.length_b   1.000
_cell.length_c   1.000
_cell.angle_alpha   90.00
_cell.angle_beta   90.00
_cell.angle_gamma   90.00
#
_symmetry.space_group_name_H-M   'P 1'
#
loop_
_entity.id
_entity.type
_entity.pdbx_description
1 polymer ?
#
loop_
_entity_poly.entity_id
_entity_poly.type
_entity_poly.pdbx_seq_one_letter_code
_entity_poly.pdbx_strand_id
1 'polypeptide(L)'
;MKKILALFVFALCASAAGCAMAGPDDEGPVIEDRLAAQEAISEADQLFDRGKFYKAYKGYERGLRLYPRHPQREEIVKREIEEIGLKFLDGSIKVGWFGTRFLAGPRPEVGVDIIRKVILRHHKQGYEFLADAQYRLATYLFERRRYEEAQLEFEFLIRNFKDSYWTLMSEFLLAESLYLQNQGAKFDRGTLDDAQEHFRKFLDGSGVGPGATEDKRVEQARERLETIRNTKAEKEYLKGRFYFESGRYRAAAFVLRDIPARYPATVWAEEADKLLAEAQKKIDEER
;
A
#
# COMPACT_ATOMS: atom_id res chain seq x y z
N MET A 1 -25.65 -24.15 65.66
CA MET A 1 -26.57 -23.57 66.65
C MET A 1 -26.90 -22.14 66.25
N LYS A 2 -28.20 -21.83 66.13
CA LYS A 2 -28.91 -20.51 66.11
C LYS A 2 -28.29 -19.37 65.28
N LYS A 3 -28.79 -19.04 64.08
CA LYS A 3 -30.01 -18.26 63.71
C LYS A 3 -30.01 -16.76 64.12
N ILE A 4 -30.09 -15.93 63.07
CA ILE A 4 -30.94 -14.72 62.90
C ILE A 4 -30.42 -13.40 63.49
N LEU A 5 -30.16 -12.39 62.63
CA LEU A 5 -31.07 -11.25 62.45
C LEU A 5 -30.69 -10.43 61.19
N ALA A 6 -31.61 -10.38 60.23
CA ALA A 6 -31.66 -9.38 59.17
C ALA A 6 -32.59 -8.26 59.63
N LEU A 7 -32.22 -7.00 59.38
CA LEU A 7 -33.16 -5.88 59.46
C LEU A 7 -32.82 -4.86 58.36
N PHE A 8 -33.75 -4.81 57.40
CA PHE A 8 -33.90 -3.79 56.38
C PHE A 8 -34.27 -2.44 57.03
N VAL A 9 -33.65 -1.34 56.59
CA VAL A 9 -34.28 -0.01 56.62
C VAL A 9 -34.08 0.66 55.27
N PHE A 10 -35.17 1.29 54.85
CA PHE A 10 -35.49 1.87 53.56
C PHE A 10 -34.71 3.15 53.21
N ALA A 11 -34.63 3.36 51.89
CA ALA A 11 -34.27 4.53 51.10
C ALA A 11 -34.41 5.93 51.72
N LEU A 12 -33.48 6.83 51.35
CA LEU A 12 -33.85 8.17 50.85
C LEU A 12 -32.74 8.76 49.97
N CYS A 13 -33.14 9.14 48.75
CA CYS A 13 -32.37 9.92 47.80
C CYS A 13 -31.99 11.29 48.38
N ALA A 14 -30.73 11.69 48.19
CA ALA A 14 -30.38 13.08 48.03
C ALA A 14 -29.28 13.18 46.98
N SER A 15 -29.69 13.51 45.76
CA SER A 15 -28.84 14.10 44.74
C SER A 15 -28.24 15.39 45.28
N ALA A 16 -26.92 15.42 45.45
CA ALA A 16 -26.16 16.66 45.46
C ALA A 16 -25.00 16.45 44.50
N ALA A 17 -24.95 17.32 43.50
CA ALA A 17 -23.92 17.39 42.49
C ALA A 17 -22.54 17.49 43.16
N GLY A 18 -21.81 16.38 43.19
CA GLY A 18 -20.38 16.39 43.39
C GLY A 18 -19.73 16.75 42.07
N CYS A 19 -19.59 18.06 41.79
CA CYS A 19 -18.47 18.54 41.00
C CYS A 19 -17.21 18.00 41.68
N ALA A 20 -16.65 16.92 41.13
CA ALA A 20 -15.31 16.48 41.47
C ALA A 20 -14.35 17.56 40.95
N MET A 21 -14.06 18.52 41.83
CA MET A 21 -12.94 19.44 41.68
C MET A 21 -11.68 18.57 41.60
N ALA A 22 -11.11 18.45 40.40
CA ALA A 22 -9.76 17.94 40.22
C ALA A 22 -8.82 18.82 41.07
N GLY A 23 -8.18 18.23 42.07
CA GLY A 23 -7.14 18.89 42.85
C GLY A 23 -5.87 19.11 42.01
N PRO A 24 -5.00 20.06 42.39
CA PRO A 24 -3.79 20.43 41.64
C PRO A 24 -2.66 19.38 41.65
N ASP A 25 -2.89 18.19 42.22
CA ASP A 25 -1.82 17.24 42.55
C ASP A 25 -1.87 15.90 41.77
N ASP A 26 -2.74 15.77 40.76
CA ASP A 26 -2.83 14.57 39.90
C ASP A 26 -2.05 14.71 38.57
N GLU A 27 -0.95 15.47 38.59
CA GLU A 27 -0.04 15.66 37.44
C GLU A 27 1.21 14.76 37.47
N GLY A 28 1.42 13.98 38.54
CA GLY A 28 2.66 13.21 38.79
C GLY A 28 3.11 12.31 37.62
N PRO A 29 2.26 11.38 37.12
CA PRO A 29 2.63 10.51 35.99
C PRO A 29 2.88 11.29 34.70
N VAL A 30 2.17 12.40 34.50
CA VAL A 30 2.25 13.24 33.29
C VAL A 30 3.56 14.04 33.26
N ILE A 31 4.06 14.48 34.43
CA ILE A 31 5.32 15.22 34.54
C ILE A 31 6.53 14.28 34.37
N GLU A 32 6.50 13.11 34.99
CA GLU A 32 7.57 12.10 34.85
C GLU A 32 7.72 11.63 33.39
N ASP A 33 6.61 11.36 32.70
CA ASP A 33 6.62 10.96 31.30
C ASP A 33 7.14 12.08 30.38
N ARG A 34 6.82 13.35 30.66
CA ARG A 34 7.34 14.50 29.90
C ARG A 34 8.85 14.67 30.09
N LEU A 35 9.35 14.53 31.31
CA LEU A 35 10.78 14.63 31.60
C LEU A 35 11.54 13.48 30.92
N ALA A 36 11.07 12.25 31.08
CA ALA A 36 11.67 11.09 30.43
C ALA A 36 11.62 11.18 28.90
N ALA A 37 10.56 11.76 28.33
CA ALA A 37 10.48 12.03 26.91
C ALA A 37 11.53 13.06 26.46
N GLN A 38 11.69 14.16 27.21
CA GLN A 38 12.67 15.20 26.94
C GLN A 38 14.11 14.64 26.99
N GLU A 39 14.41 13.80 27.99
CA GLU A 39 15.70 13.12 28.10
C GLU A 39 15.95 12.19 26.91
N ALA A 40 14.97 11.38 26.54
CA ALA A 40 15.09 10.46 25.39
C ALA A 40 15.31 11.20 24.07
N ILE A 41 14.65 12.34 23.86
CA ILE A 41 14.82 13.18 22.67
C ILE A 41 16.19 13.87 22.68
N SER A 42 16.63 14.41 23.82
CA SER A 42 17.95 15.03 23.93
C SER A 42 19.09 14.03 23.70
N GLU A 43 18.97 12.80 24.23
CA GLU A 43 19.91 11.73 23.94
C GLU A 43 19.90 11.37 22.44
N ALA A 44 18.71 11.32 21.83
CA ALA A 44 18.56 11.07 20.40
C ALA A 44 19.25 12.14 19.54
N ASP A 45 19.13 13.43 19.89
CA ASP A 45 19.82 14.54 19.23
C ASP A 45 21.34 14.35 19.30
N GLN A 46 21.90 14.05 20.48
CA GLN A 46 23.33 13.79 20.64
C GLN A 46 23.81 12.59 19.81
N LEU A 47 22.98 11.54 19.71
CA LEU A 47 23.28 10.38 18.88
C LEU A 47 23.23 10.74 17.39
N PHE A 48 22.28 11.57 16.99
CA PHE A 48 22.14 12.07 15.63
C PHE A 48 23.38 12.87 15.20
N ASP A 49 23.82 13.81 16.04
CA ASP A 49 25.01 14.65 15.79
C ASP A 49 26.30 13.82 15.67
N ARG A 50 26.38 12.70 16.40
CA ARG A 50 27.49 11.74 16.33
C ARG A 50 27.39 10.78 15.13
N GLY A 51 26.41 10.96 14.24
CA GLY A 51 26.16 10.10 13.08
C GLY A 51 25.61 8.71 13.44
N LYS A 52 25.11 8.51 14.66
CA LYS A 52 24.50 7.25 15.12
C LYS A 52 23.00 7.23 14.78
N PHE A 53 22.67 7.45 13.51
CA PHE A 53 21.31 7.71 13.02
C PHE A 53 20.26 6.68 13.43
N TYR A 54 20.55 5.38 13.33
CA TYR A 54 19.58 4.35 13.75
C TYR A 54 19.30 4.43 15.27
N LYS A 55 20.31 4.72 16.09
CA LYS A 55 20.11 4.88 17.55
C LYS A 55 19.33 6.16 17.86
N ALA A 56 19.59 7.24 17.12
CA ALA A 56 18.81 8.47 17.22
C ALA A 56 17.33 8.22 16.92
N TYR A 57 17.01 7.57 15.79
CA TYR A 57 15.64 7.12 15.46
C TYR A 57 14.99 6.36 16.62
N LYS A 58 15.68 5.38 17.22
CA LYS A 58 15.14 4.63 18.36
C LYS A 58 14.87 5.50 19.59
N GLY A 59 15.67 6.55 19.81
CA GLY A 59 15.48 7.51 20.90
C GLY A 59 14.30 8.45 20.65
N TYR A 60 14.18 8.99 19.44
CA TYR A 60 13.02 9.79 19.01
C TYR A 60 11.71 9.00 19.18
N GLU A 61 11.67 7.77 18.68
CA GLU A 61 10.55 6.85 18.86
C GLU A 61 10.17 6.59 20.33
N ARG A 62 11.17 6.52 21.21
CA ARG A 62 10.94 6.36 22.65
C ARG A 62 10.35 7.64 23.22
N GLY A 63 10.92 8.80 22.90
CA GLY A 63 10.44 10.10 23.36
C GLY A 63 8.99 10.37 22.93
N LEU A 64 8.66 10.15 21.66
CA LEU A 64 7.30 10.33 21.14
C LEU A 64 6.29 9.31 21.68
N ARG A 65 6.74 8.14 22.15
CA ARG A 65 5.88 7.17 22.82
C ARG A 65 5.55 7.61 24.25
N LEU A 66 6.54 8.13 24.96
CA LEU A 66 6.39 8.65 26.32
C LEU A 66 5.54 9.93 26.33
N TYR A 67 5.74 10.81 25.35
CA TYR A 67 4.95 12.03 25.21
C TYR A 67 4.37 12.20 23.79
N PRO A 68 3.25 11.54 23.45
CA PRO A 68 2.67 11.57 22.11
C PRO A 68 2.24 12.95 21.62
N ARG A 69 1.92 13.88 22.52
CA ARG A 69 1.57 15.27 22.20
C ARG A 69 2.77 16.23 22.31
N HIS A 70 3.99 15.72 22.13
CA HIS A 70 5.19 16.54 22.16
C HIS A 70 5.07 17.74 21.20
N PRO A 71 5.38 18.98 21.63
CA PRO A 71 5.23 20.18 20.78
C PRO A 71 6.00 20.12 19.47
N GLN A 72 7.17 19.46 19.47
CA GLN A 72 8.01 19.28 18.28
C GLN A 72 7.77 17.95 17.55
N ARG A 73 6.62 17.29 17.77
CA ARG A 73 6.34 15.97 17.19
C ARG A 73 6.51 15.94 15.67
N GLU A 74 5.91 16.90 14.97
CA GLU A 74 5.97 16.95 13.51
C GLU A 74 7.40 17.08 13.01
N GLU A 75 8.20 17.95 13.64
CA GLU A 75 9.62 18.15 13.30
C GLU A 75 10.45 16.89 13.57
N ILE A 76 10.21 16.20 14.69
CA ILE A 76 10.88 14.93 15.00
C ILE A 76 10.53 13.87 13.96
N VAL A 77 9.25 13.72 13.62
CA VAL A 77 8.77 12.76 12.61
C VAL A 77 9.36 13.08 11.23
N LYS A 78 9.43 14.37 10.87
CA LYS A 78 10.06 14.83 9.64
C LYS A 78 11.55 14.46 9.61
N ARG A 79 12.27 14.66 10.70
CA ARG A 79 13.67 14.25 10.83
C ARG A 79 13.86 12.74 10.71
N GLU A 80 13.01 11.94 11.34
CA GLU A 80 13.05 10.48 11.20
C GLU A 80 12.89 10.01 9.75
N ILE A 81 12.04 10.70 8.97
CA ILE A 81 11.83 10.43 7.56
C ILE A 81 12.96 10.97 6.69
N GLU A 82 13.18 12.28 6.67
CA GLU A 82 14.02 12.95 5.68
C GLU A 82 15.51 12.80 5.98
N GLU A 83 15.89 12.93 7.24
CA GLU A 83 17.28 12.98 7.68
C GLU A 83 17.84 11.60 8.05
N ILE A 84 16.96 10.62 8.27
CA ILE A 84 17.36 9.26 8.63
C ILE A 84 16.84 8.27 7.58
N GLY A 85 15.53 8.08 7.47
CA GLY A 85 14.92 7.07 6.61
C GLY A 85 15.36 7.18 5.15
N LEU A 86 15.14 8.35 4.52
CA LEU A 86 15.47 8.59 3.12
C LEU A 86 16.99 8.57 2.86
N LYS A 87 17.81 9.08 3.79
CA LYS A 87 19.28 9.01 3.67
C LYS A 87 19.83 7.59 3.83
N PHE A 88 19.15 6.72 4.57
CA PHE A 88 19.47 5.29 4.55
C PHE A 88 19.04 4.67 3.21
N LEU A 89 17.85 5.01 2.72
CA LEU A 89 17.26 4.49 1.49
C LEU A 89 18.11 4.81 0.25
N ASP A 90 18.59 6.04 0.12
CA ASP A 90 19.41 6.50 -1.01
C ASP A 90 20.91 6.13 -0.88
N GLY A 91 21.32 5.60 0.27
CA GLY A 91 22.70 5.19 0.55
C GLY A 91 23.65 6.30 0.98
N SER A 92 23.15 7.50 1.28
CA SER A 92 23.90 8.61 1.87
C SER A 92 24.47 8.24 3.24
N ILE A 93 23.73 7.45 4.02
CA ILE A 93 24.21 6.85 5.27
C ILE A 93 24.87 5.51 4.99
N LYS A 94 26.17 5.42 5.29
CA LYS A 94 26.96 4.19 5.20
C LYS A 94 27.30 3.70 6.60
N VAL A 95 27.10 2.41 6.84
CA VAL A 95 27.34 1.80 8.16
C VAL A 95 28.41 0.71 8.03
N GLY A 96 29.49 0.90 8.79
CA GLY A 96 30.58 -0.07 8.90
C GLY A 96 30.27 -1.21 9.86
N TRP A 97 30.86 -2.37 9.60
CA TRP A 97 30.84 -3.49 10.54
C TRP A 97 31.77 -3.21 11.72
N PHE A 98 31.31 -3.37 12.97
CA PHE A 98 32.11 -3.09 14.19
C PHE A 98 32.86 -1.74 14.18
N GLY A 99 32.26 -0.68 13.63
CA GLY A 99 32.88 0.66 13.62
C GLY A 99 34.00 0.85 12.59
N THR A 100 34.26 -0.14 11.72
CA THR A 100 35.25 0.00 10.64
C THR A 100 34.68 0.83 9.49
N ARG A 101 35.10 2.09 9.36
CA ARG A 101 34.61 3.02 8.32
C ARG A 101 34.99 2.61 6.90
N PHE A 102 36.09 1.86 6.72
CA PHE A 102 36.53 1.38 5.40
C PHE A 102 35.70 0.19 4.86
N LEU A 103 34.92 -0.49 5.72
CA LEU A 103 33.92 -1.50 5.33
C LEU A 103 32.49 -0.93 5.38
N ALA A 104 32.33 0.39 5.38
CA ALA A 104 31.02 1.02 5.44
C ALA A 104 30.32 0.93 4.08
N GLY A 105 29.20 0.21 4.07
CA GLY A 105 28.32 0.07 2.91
C GLY A 105 26.95 0.74 3.14
N PRO A 106 26.21 1.04 2.06
CA PRO A 106 24.83 1.49 2.17
C PRO A 106 23.95 0.40 2.81
N ARG A 107 22.91 0.82 3.54
CA ARG A 107 21.96 -0.08 4.22
C ARG A 107 20.50 0.34 3.93
N PRO A 108 20.04 0.27 2.67
CA PRO A 108 18.74 0.81 2.29
C PRO A 108 17.55 0.11 2.96
N GLU A 109 17.68 -1.18 3.31
CA GLU A 109 16.64 -1.90 4.05
C GLU A 109 16.36 -1.31 5.43
N VAL A 110 17.35 -0.65 6.05
CA VAL A 110 17.12 0.11 7.29
C VAL A 110 16.25 1.33 7.01
N GLY A 111 16.46 2.01 5.88
CA GLY A 111 15.63 3.12 5.44
C GLY A 111 14.19 2.70 5.17
N VAL A 112 14.01 1.58 4.45
CA VAL A 112 12.70 0.95 4.21
C VAL A 112 11.97 0.69 5.53
N ASP A 113 12.62 0.05 6.50
CA ASP A 113 12.02 -0.27 7.79
C ASP A 113 11.63 0.97 8.60
N ILE A 114 12.49 2.00 8.63
CA ILE A 114 12.22 3.26 9.33
C ILE A 114 11.03 3.96 8.70
N ILE A 115 11.04 4.17 7.38
CA ILE A 115 9.99 4.91 6.66
C ILE A 115 8.64 4.22 6.86
N ARG A 116 8.55 2.91 6.63
CA ARG A 116 7.31 2.13 6.83
C ARG A 116 6.75 2.31 8.24
N LYS A 117 7.61 2.16 9.24
CA LYS A 117 7.22 2.21 10.65
C LYS A 117 6.74 3.61 11.05
N VAL A 118 7.45 4.64 10.62
CA VAL A 118 7.10 6.04 10.93
C VAL A 118 5.79 6.40 10.23
N ILE A 119 5.65 6.11 8.93
CA ILE A 119 4.39 6.38 8.20
C ILE A 119 3.22 5.64 8.84
N LEU A 120 3.37 4.35 9.16
CA LEU A 120 2.30 3.57 9.80
C LEU A 120 1.84 4.16 11.15
N ARG A 121 2.73 4.80 11.91
CA ARG A 121 2.37 5.47 13.18
C ARG A 121 1.73 6.84 12.97
N HIS A 122 2.11 7.55 11.91
CA HIS A 122 1.84 8.98 11.75
C HIS A 122 0.93 9.35 10.58
N HIS A 123 0.53 8.40 9.71
CA HIS A 123 -0.26 8.68 8.51
C HIS A 123 -1.59 9.42 8.76
N LYS A 124 -2.19 9.28 9.94
CA LYS A 124 -3.45 9.95 10.32
C LYS A 124 -3.28 11.39 10.83
N GLN A 125 -2.05 11.89 10.93
CA GLN A 125 -1.76 13.22 11.52
C GLN A 125 -1.89 14.37 10.50
N GLY A 126 -2.07 14.06 9.21
CA GLY A 126 -2.19 15.09 8.17
C GLY A 126 -0.86 15.74 7.76
N TYR A 127 0.28 15.15 8.14
CA TYR A 127 1.60 15.63 7.74
C TYR A 127 1.84 15.43 6.24
N GLU A 128 1.94 16.51 5.48
CA GLU A 128 2.02 16.48 4.02
C GLU A 128 3.26 15.71 3.50
N PHE A 129 4.39 15.82 4.21
CA PHE A 129 5.64 15.16 3.82
C PHE A 129 5.59 13.62 3.88
N LEU A 130 4.61 13.03 4.59
CA LEU A 130 4.47 11.57 4.66
C LEU A 130 4.05 10.97 3.32
N ALA A 131 3.25 11.68 2.52
CA ALA A 131 2.85 11.21 1.19
C ALA A 131 4.04 11.16 0.23
N ASP A 132 4.93 12.17 0.28
CA ASP A 132 6.17 12.18 -0.51
C ASP A 132 7.12 11.04 -0.11
N ALA A 133 7.28 10.82 1.19
CA ALA A 133 8.09 9.72 1.70
C ALA A 133 7.52 8.33 1.32
N GLN A 134 6.20 8.16 1.41
CA GLN A 134 5.51 6.93 0.98
C GLN A 134 5.73 6.67 -0.51
N TYR A 135 5.59 7.70 -1.34
CA TYR A 135 5.79 7.59 -2.78
C TYR A 135 7.24 7.20 -3.10
N ARG A 136 8.23 7.87 -2.50
CA ARG A 136 9.67 7.56 -2.68
C ARG A 136 10.02 6.13 -2.24
N LEU A 137 9.43 5.66 -1.15
CA LEU A 137 9.60 4.28 -0.70
C LEU A 137 9.03 3.30 -1.75
N ALA A 138 7.80 3.54 -2.21
CA ALA A 138 7.14 2.69 -3.18
C ALA A 138 7.90 2.64 -4.52
N THR A 139 8.36 3.79 -5.04
CA THR A 139 9.16 3.85 -6.26
C THR A 139 10.52 3.18 -6.10
N TYR A 140 11.20 3.34 -4.96
CA TYR A 140 12.43 2.63 -4.66
C TYR A 140 12.25 1.11 -4.75
N LEU A 141 11.16 0.58 -4.19
CA LEU A 141 10.85 -0.85 -4.25
C LEU A 141 10.53 -1.29 -5.69
N PHE A 142 9.77 -0.49 -6.42
CA PHE A 142 9.43 -0.73 -7.82
C PHE A 142 10.67 -0.81 -8.72
N GLU A 143 11.59 0.15 -8.61
CA GLU A 143 12.84 0.20 -9.38
C GLU A 143 13.75 -1.01 -9.10
N ARG A 144 13.66 -1.58 -7.90
CA ARG A 144 14.34 -2.81 -7.48
C ARG A 144 13.60 -4.09 -7.86
N ARG A 145 12.50 -3.98 -8.63
CA ARG A 145 11.65 -5.09 -9.07
C ARG A 145 11.00 -5.87 -7.92
N ARG A 146 10.86 -5.23 -6.74
CA ARG A 146 10.13 -5.78 -5.58
C ARG A 146 8.65 -5.42 -5.71
N TYR A 147 8.02 -5.90 -6.77
CA TYR A 147 6.71 -5.43 -7.21
C TYR A 147 5.59 -5.74 -6.21
N GLU A 148 5.66 -6.86 -5.51
CA GLU A 148 4.71 -7.22 -4.45
C GLU A 148 4.77 -6.22 -3.29
N GLU A 149 5.97 -5.80 -2.91
CA GLU A 149 6.13 -4.80 -1.86
C GLU A 149 5.76 -3.41 -2.35
N ALA A 150 6.14 -3.04 -3.58
CA ALA A 150 5.75 -1.77 -4.19
C ALA A 150 4.22 -1.64 -4.29
N GLN A 151 3.53 -2.71 -4.66
CA GLN A 151 2.06 -2.79 -4.67
C GLN A 151 1.48 -2.37 -3.31
N LEU A 152 1.93 -3.01 -2.21
CA LEU A 152 1.45 -2.70 -0.87
C LEU A 152 1.68 -1.23 -0.49
N GLU A 153 2.83 -0.66 -0.87
CA GLU A 153 3.13 0.74 -0.56
C GLU A 153 2.29 1.72 -1.39
N PHE A 154 2.05 1.46 -2.68
CA PHE A 154 1.19 2.30 -3.51
C PHE A 154 -0.28 2.20 -3.08
N GLU A 155 -0.77 1.01 -2.75
CA GLU A 155 -2.11 0.81 -2.17
C GLU A 155 -2.28 1.59 -0.86
N PHE A 156 -1.26 1.58 -0.01
CA PHE A 156 -1.26 2.35 1.22
C PHE A 156 -1.36 3.85 0.93
N LEU A 157 -0.61 4.35 -0.07
CA LEU A 157 -0.64 5.76 -0.48
C LEU A 157 -2.02 6.17 -0.97
N ILE A 158 -2.58 5.45 -1.94
CA ILE A 158 -3.89 5.74 -2.53
C ILE A 158 -4.98 5.77 -1.44
N ARG A 159 -4.92 4.82 -0.49
CA ARG A 159 -5.91 4.71 0.58
C ARG A 159 -5.80 5.80 1.64
N ASN A 160 -4.58 6.16 2.05
CA ASN A 160 -4.34 7.01 3.22
C ASN A 160 -3.99 8.46 2.87
N PHE A 161 -3.52 8.71 1.65
CA PHE A 161 -3.09 10.03 1.16
C PHE A 161 -3.84 10.40 -0.12
N LYS A 162 -5.15 10.12 -0.18
CA LYS A 162 -6.01 10.29 -1.37
C LYS A 162 -5.91 11.66 -2.05
N ASP A 163 -5.75 12.73 -1.28
CA ASP A 163 -5.71 14.11 -1.78
C ASP A 163 -4.28 14.57 -2.13
N SER A 164 -3.28 13.67 -2.01
CA SER A 164 -1.90 13.99 -2.33
C SER A 164 -1.65 14.10 -3.83
N TYR A 165 -0.66 14.91 -4.21
CA TYR A 165 -0.15 15.01 -5.58
C TYR A 165 0.25 13.64 -6.18
N TRP A 166 0.62 12.68 -5.34
CA TRP A 166 1.13 11.37 -5.74
C TRP A 166 0.05 10.32 -5.98
N THR A 167 -1.22 10.58 -5.61
CA THR A 167 -2.30 9.59 -5.74
C THR A 167 -2.46 9.10 -7.17
N LEU A 168 -2.60 10.03 -8.13
CA LEU A 168 -2.80 9.67 -9.54
C LEU A 168 -1.59 8.90 -10.10
N MET A 169 -0.37 9.31 -9.76
CA MET A 169 0.83 8.60 -10.19
C MET A 169 0.94 7.20 -9.57
N SER A 170 0.48 7.06 -8.33
CA SER A 170 0.47 5.79 -7.61
C SER A 170 -0.54 4.81 -8.21
N GLU A 171 -1.67 5.27 -8.77
CA GLU A 171 -2.58 4.42 -9.54
C GLU A 171 -1.89 3.77 -10.73
N PHE A 172 -1.11 4.55 -11.50
CA PHE A 172 -0.33 4.03 -12.63
C PHE A 172 0.74 3.02 -12.19
N LEU A 173 1.53 3.36 -11.17
CA LEU A 173 2.64 2.50 -10.71
C LEU A 173 2.17 1.27 -9.93
N LEU A 174 1.00 1.33 -9.30
CA LEU A 174 0.30 0.18 -8.75
C LEU A 174 -0.12 -0.78 -9.86
N ALA A 175 -0.74 -0.24 -10.93
CA ALA A 175 -1.11 -1.03 -12.09
C ALA A 175 0.10 -1.69 -12.77
N GLU A 176 1.21 -0.97 -12.91
CA GLU A 176 2.48 -1.53 -13.42
C GLU A 176 3.05 -2.60 -12.49
N SER A 177 3.05 -2.37 -11.16
CA SER A 177 3.48 -3.38 -10.18
C SER A 177 2.70 -4.68 -10.34
N LEU A 178 1.36 -4.59 -10.41
CA LEU A 178 0.47 -5.73 -10.60
C LEU A 178 0.73 -6.41 -11.95
N TYR A 179 0.81 -5.63 -13.04
CA TYR A 179 1.07 -6.15 -14.38
C TYR A 179 2.41 -6.91 -14.47
N LEU A 180 3.48 -6.37 -13.87
CA LEU A 180 4.82 -6.96 -13.93
C LEU A 180 4.96 -8.23 -13.08
N GLN A 181 4.21 -8.37 -11.99
CA GLN A 181 4.10 -9.64 -11.25
C GLN A 181 3.57 -10.79 -12.13
N ASN A 182 2.75 -10.48 -13.15
CA ASN A 182 2.11 -11.46 -14.02
C ASN A 182 2.96 -11.94 -15.20
N GLN A 183 4.16 -11.38 -15.40
CA GLN A 183 5.06 -11.78 -16.49
C GLN A 183 5.92 -13.01 -16.15
N GLY A 184 5.81 -13.55 -14.92
CA GLY A 184 6.53 -14.74 -14.46
C GLY A 184 5.77 -16.08 -14.63
N ALA A 185 6.49 -17.20 -14.48
CA ALA A 185 5.95 -18.56 -14.66
C ALA A 185 4.83 -18.98 -13.66
N LYS A 186 4.62 -18.21 -12.59
CA LYS A 186 3.55 -18.43 -11.60
C LYS A 186 2.45 -17.41 -11.84
N PHE A 187 1.61 -17.71 -12.82
CA PHE A 187 0.47 -16.89 -13.18
C PHE A 187 -0.63 -17.03 -12.13
N ASP A 188 -0.91 -15.96 -11.36
CA ASP A 188 -2.15 -15.84 -10.59
C ASP A 188 -3.18 -15.02 -11.40
N ARG A 189 -4.42 -15.51 -11.50
CA ARG A 189 -5.44 -14.93 -12.37
C ARG A 189 -5.94 -13.56 -11.89
N GLY A 190 -5.96 -13.31 -10.57
CA GLY A 190 -6.55 -12.10 -9.99
C GLY A 190 -5.81 -10.82 -10.37
N THR A 191 -4.49 -10.89 -10.48
CA THR A 191 -3.63 -9.70 -10.56
C THR A 191 -3.70 -8.94 -11.90
N LEU A 192 -4.16 -9.56 -12.99
CA LEU A 192 -4.41 -8.84 -14.26
C LEU A 192 -5.75 -8.11 -14.31
N ASP A 193 -6.75 -8.53 -13.52
CA ASP A 193 -8.00 -7.79 -13.37
C ASP A 193 -7.75 -6.52 -12.54
N ASP A 194 -6.98 -6.65 -11.46
CA ASP A 194 -6.60 -5.52 -10.61
C ASP A 194 -5.75 -4.50 -11.38
N ALA A 195 -4.73 -4.96 -12.14
CA ALA A 195 -3.92 -4.07 -12.98
C ALA A 195 -4.79 -3.28 -13.98
N GLN A 196 -5.76 -3.95 -14.60
CA GLN A 196 -6.68 -3.32 -15.55
C GLN A 196 -7.56 -2.25 -14.90
N GLU A 197 -8.04 -2.50 -13.67
CA GLU A 197 -8.81 -1.53 -12.92
C GLU A 197 -8.00 -0.28 -12.59
N HIS A 198 -6.78 -0.44 -12.09
CA HIS A 198 -5.91 0.68 -11.72
C HIS A 198 -5.43 1.50 -12.93
N PHE A 199 -5.13 0.86 -14.08
CA PHE A 199 -4.86 1.60 -15.32
C PHE A 199 -6.06 2.44 -15.77
N ARG A 200 -7.30 1.95 -15.62
CA ARG A 200 -8.51 2.73 -15.95
C ARG A 200 -8.68 3.91 -15.02
N LYS A 201 -8.52 3.72 -13.70
CA LYS A 201 -8.55 4.82 -12.71
C LYS A 201 -7.53 5.91 -13.04
N PHE A 202 -6.31 5.52 -13.42
CA PHE A 202 -5.29 6.45 -13.88
C PHE A 202 -5.72 7.24 -15.14
N LEU A 203 -6.27 6.56 -16.15
CA LEU A 203 -6.75 7.22 -17.37
C LEU A 203 -7.93 8.17 -17.11
N ASP A 204 -8.88 7.76 -16.27
CA ASP A 204 -10.04 8.57 -15.88
C ASP A 204 -9.59 9.83 -15.13
N GLY A 205 -8.67 9.67 -14.17
CA GLY A 205 -8.10 10.78 -13.39
C GLY A 205 -7.17 11.69 -14.16
N SER A 206 -6.62 11.24 -15.30
CA SER A 206 -5.75 12.04 -16.18
C SER A 206 -6.51 13.03 -17.07
N GLY A 207 -7.85 13.07 -16.99
CA GLY A 207 -8.67 14.06 -17.72
C GLY A 207 -8.68 13.86 -19.24
N VAL A 208 -8.62 12.61 -19.72
CA VAL A 208 -8.44 12.33 -21.14
C VAL A 208 -9.71 12.63 -21.96
N GLY A 209 -9.82 13.87 -22.41
CA GLY A 209 -10.68 14.32 -23.51
C GLY A 209 -9.86 14.74 -24.75
N PRO A 210 -10.51 15.15 -25.87
CA PRO A 210 -9.81 15.64 -27.05
C PRO A 210 -8.93 16.86 -26.69
N GLY A 211 -7.61 16.71 -26.77
CA GLY A 211 -6.63 17.75 -26.39
C GLY A 211 -5.87 17.51 -25.06
N ALA A 212 -6.04 16.35 -24.42
CA ALA A 212 -5.27 15.98 -23.23
C ALA A 212 -3.77 15.78 -23.55
N THR A 213 -2.93 16.25 -22.64
CA THR A 213 -1.45 16.28 -22.67
C THR A 213 -0.80 14.97 -23.13
N GLU A 214 0.28 15.06 -23.91
CA GLU A 214 1.18 13.95 -24.30
C GLU A 214 1.97 13.39 -23.10
N ASP A 215 1.29 12.94 -22.05
CA ASP A 215 1.94 12.12 -21.03
C ASP A 215 2.15 10.72 -21.61
N LYS A 216 3.42 10.34 -21.81
CA LYS A 216 3.81 9.00 -22.26
C LYS A 216 3.19 7.89 -21.41
N ARG A 217 2.87 8.14 -20.14
CA ARG A 217 2.18 7.17 -19.27
C ARG A 217 0.75 6.90 -19.69
N VAL A 218 0.04 7.88 -20.26
CA VAL A 218 -1.31 7.69 -20.80
C VAL A 218 -1.28 6.73 -21.99
N GLU A 219 -0.28 6.88 -22.88
CA GLU A 219 -0.05 5.96 -23.98
C GLU A 219 0.33 4.56 -23.47
N GLN A 220 1.27 4.48 -22.54
CA GLN A 220 1.68 3.21 -21.91
C GLN A 220 0.50 2.50 -21.24
N ALA A 221 -0.34 3.21 -20.48
CA ALA A 221 -1.51 2.63 -19.84
C ALA A 221 -2.50 2.06 -20.87
N ARG A 222 -2.71 2.73 -22.02
CA ARG A 222 -3.55 2.22 -23.11
C ARG A 222 -2.95 0.97 -23.75
N GLU A 223 -1.65 0.98 -24.03
CA GLU A 223 -0.93 -0.18 -24.57
C GLU A 223 -1.01 -1.39 -23.62
N ARG A 224 -0.83 -1.16 -22.32
CA ARG A 224 -0.95 -2.18 -21.28
C ARG A 224 -2.35 -2.74 -21.20
N LEU A 225 -3.39 -1.90 -21.26
CA LEU A 225 -4.78 -2.35 -21.29
C LEU A 225 -5.09 -3.22 -22.52
N GLU A 226 -4.60 -2.84 -23.71
CA GLU A 226 -4.76 -3.66 -24.92
C GLU A 226 -4.00 -4.98 -24.82
N THR A 227 -2.82 -4.99 -24.20
CA THR A 227 -2.07 -6.23 -23.94
C THR A 227 -2.84 -7.14 -22.99
N ILE A 228 -3.32 -6.60 -21.86
CA ILE A 228 -4.12 -7.35 -20.87
C ILE A 228 -5.37 -7.93 -21.54
N ARG A 229 -6.06 -7.13 -22.36
CA ARG A 229 -7.25 -7.55 -23.12
C ARG A 229 -6.94 -8.72 -24.06
N ASN A 230 -5.88 -8.62 -24.85
CA ASN A 230 -5.46 -9.69 -25.76
C ASN A 230 -5.09 -10.97 -24.99
N THR A 231 -4.36 -10.87 -23.88
CA THR A 231 -4.01 -12.02 -23.04
C THR A 231 -5.24 -12.70 -22.42
N LYS A 232 -6.25 -11.92 -22.02
CA LYS A 232 -7.52 -12.48 -21.50
C LYS A 232 -8.31 -13.19 -22.60
N ALA A 233 -8.41 -12.59 -23.78
CA ALA A 233 -9.07 -13.17 -24.94
C ALA A 233 -8.40 -14.50 -25.37
N GLU A 234 -7.07 -14.52 -25.42
CA GLU A 234 -6.27 -15.73 -25.71
C GLU A 234 -6.61 -16.88 -24.77
N LYS A 235 -6.65 -16.61 -23.46
CA LYS A 235 -6.90 -17.65 -22.45
C LYS A 235 -8.30 -18.23 -22.56
N GLU A 236 -9.30 -17.40 -22.82
CA GLU A 236 -10.67 -17.87 -23.04
C GLU A 236 -10.77 -18.67 -24.34
N TYR A 237 -10.12 -18.21 -25.41
CA TYR A 237 -10.04 -18.93 -26.67
C TYR A 237 -9.39 -20.31 -26.49
N LEU A 238 -8.23 -20.39 -25.82
CA LEU A 238 -7.53 -21.65 -25.57
C LEU A 238 -8.37 -22.63 -24.75
N LYS A 239 -9.18 -22.14 -23.81
CA LYS A 239 -10.15 -22.97 -23.09
C LYS A 239 -11.24 -23.52 -24.03
N GLY A 240 -11.80 -22.69 -24.90
CA GLY A 240 -12.77 -23.11 -25.91
C GLY A 240 -12.20 -24.13 -26.88
N ARG A 241 -10.98 -23.88 -27.37
CA ARG A 241 -10.21 -24.77 -28.24
C ARG A 241 -9.93 -26.12 -27.60
N PHE A 242 -9.54 -26.16 -26.34
CA PHE A 242 -9.38 -27.41 -25.61
C PHE A 242 -10.66 -28.25 -25.56
N TYR A 243 -11.84 -27.63 -25.34
CA TYR A 243 -13.11 -28.35 -25.41
C TYR A 243 -13.41 -28.88 -26.81
N PHE A 244 -13.13 -28.08 -27.84
CA PHE A 244 -13.33 -28.47 -29.24
C PHE A 244 -12.46 -29.68 -29.61
N GLU A 245 -11.15 -29.63 -29.31
CA GLU A 245 -10.21 -30.72 -29.57
C GLU A 245 -10.55 -31.99 -28.76
N SER A 246 -11.23 -31.84 -27.62
CA SER A 246 -11.75 -32.96 -26.84
C SER A 246 -13.06 -33.56 -27.37
N GLY A 247 -13.59 -33.09 -28.51
CA GLY A 247 -14.90 -33.51 -29.05
C GLY A 247 -16.10 -32.99 -28.25
N ARG A 248 -15.91 -32.05 -27.32
CA ARG A 248 -16.98 -31.49 -26.49
C ARG A 248 -17.53 -30.21 -27.13
N TYR A 249 -18.13 -30.34 -28.31
CA TYR A 249 -18.48 -29.20 -29.17
C TYR A 249 -19.47 -28.22 -28.52
N ARG A 250 -20.49 -28.70 -27.79
CA ARG A 250 -21.43 -27.82 -27.05
C ARG A 250 -20.73 -26.97 -26.00
N ALA A 251 -19.76 -27.54 -25.28
CA ALA A 251 -18.98 -26.83 -24.28
C ALA A 251 -18.02 -25.82 -24.94
N ALA A 252 -17.42 -26.19 -26.07
CA ALA A 252 -16.61 -25.28 -26.87
C ALA A 252 -17.44 -24.07 -27.32
N ALA A 253 -18.60 -24.29 -27.94
CA ALA A 253 -19.50 -23.24 -28.41
C ALA A 253 -19.93 -22.30 -27.26
N PHE A 254 -20.24 -22.86 -26.09
CA PHE A 254 -20.58 -22.07 -24.90
C PHE A 254 -19.46 -21.11 -24.47
N VAL A 255 -18.20 -21.56 -24.48
CA VAL A 255 -17.05 -20.72 -24.09
C VAL A 255 -16.73 -19.69 -25.18
N LEU A 256 -16.76 -20.10 -26.45
CA LEU A 256 -16.31 -19.26 -27.57
C LEU A 256 -17.27 -18.11 -27.88
N ARG A 257 -18.58 -18.29 -27.71
CA ARG A 257 -19.61 -17.32 -28.11
C ARG A 257 -19.47 -15.92 -27.48
N ASP A 258 -18.92 -15.86 -26.26
CA ASP A 258 -18.88 -14.61 -25.49
C ASP A 258 -17.58 -13.82 -25.75
N ILE A 259 -16.58 -14.42 -26.41
CA ILE A 259 -15.26 -13.82 -26.63
C ILE A 259 -15.34 -12.57 -27.53
N PRO A 260 -16.02 -12.58 -28.70
CA PRO A 260 -16.09 -11.40 -29.57
C PRO A 260 -16.79 -10.21 -28.92
N ALA A 261 -17.82 -10.48 -28.11
CA ALA A 261 -18.55 -9.45 -27.37
C ALA A 261 -17.73 -8.85 -26.22
N ARG A 262 -16.92 -9.68 -25.53
CA ARG A 262 -16.12 -9.25 -24.37
C ARG A 262 -14.78 -8.64 -24.75
N TYR A 263 -14.17 -9.11 -25.84
CA TYR A 263 -12.87 -8.67 -26.33
C TYR A 263 -12.90 -8.30 -27.81
N PRO A 264 -13.74 -7.34 -28.24
CA PRO A 264 -13.83 -6.98 -29.66
C PRO A 264 -12.48 -6.49 -30.19
N ALA A 265 -12.23 -6.60 -31.49
CA ALA A 265 -10.98 -6.17 -32.14
C ALA A 265 -9.69 -6.82 -31.61
N THR A 266 -9.78 -7.95 -30.90
CA THR A 266 -8.62 -8.82 -30.63
C THR A 266 -8.53 -9.89 -31.71
N VAL A 267 -7.32 -10.38 -32.01
CA VAL A 267 -7.13 -11.50 -32.95
C VAL A 267 -7.91 -12.75 -32.48
N TRP A 268 -8.01 -12.93 -31.17
CA TRP A 268 -8.71 -14.06 -30.55
C TRP A 268 -10.23 -13.97 -30.67
N ALA A 269 -10.82 -12.79 -30.87
CA ALA A 269 -12.24 -12.67 -31.18
C ALA A 269 -12.53 -13.27 -32.57
N GLU A 270 -11.73 -12.92 -33.57
CA GLU A 270 -11.89 -13.47 -34.93
C GLU A 270 -11.65 -14.98 -34.96
N GLU A 271 -10.63 -15.46 -34.26
CA GLU A 271 -10.36 -16.91 -34.15
C GLU A 271 -11.46 -17.64 -33.37
N ALA A 272 -12.05 -17.01 -32.35
CA ALA A 272 -13.18 -17.58 -31.62
C ALA A 272 -14.43 -17.73 -32.49
N ASP A 273 -14.74 -16.73 -33.32
CA ASP A 273 -15.88 -16.79 -34.26
C ASP A 273 -15.72 -17.92 -35.27
N LYS A 274 -14.52 -18.10 -35.83
CA LYS A 274 -14.21 -19.21 -36.76
C LYS A 274 -14.44 -20.56 -36.10
N LEU A 275 -13.84 -20.77 -34.92
CA LEU A 275 -13.92 -22.05 -34.21
C LEU A 275 -15.33 -22.33 -33.68
N LEU A 276 -16.08 -21.29 -33.31
CA LEU A 276 -17.49 -21.40 -32.93
C LEU A 276 -18.35 -21.92 -34.08
N ALA A 277 -18.16 -21.40 -35.29
CA ALA A 277 -18.87 -21.86 -36.48
C ALA A 277 -18.59 -23.35 -36.78
N GLU A 278 -17.34 -23.78 -36.63
CA GLU A 278 -16.96 -25.19 -36.75
C GLU A 278 -17.59 -26.05 -35.66
N ALA A 279 -17.59 -25.58 -34.41
CA ALA A 279 -18.21 -26.29 -33.30
C ALA A 279 -19.71 -26.48 -33.53
N GLN A 280 -20.40 -25.45 -34.04
CA GLN A 280 -21.82 -25.53 -34.34
C GLN A 280 -22.12 -26.56 -35.45
N LYS A 281 -21.31 -26.58 -36.51
CA LYS A 281 -21.42 -27.59 -37.56
C LYS A 281 -21.29 -29.01 -37.01
N LYS A 282 -20.33 -29.24 -36.10
CA LYS A 282 -20.13 -30.55 -35.46
C LYS A 282 -21.31 -30.96 -34.57
N ILE A 283 -21.90 -30.01 -33.84
CA ILE A 283 -23.11 -30.25 -33.04
C ILE A 283 -24.29 -30.69 -33.92
N ASP A 284 -24.41 -30.09 -35.11
CA ASP A 284 -25.49 -30.41 -36.05
C ASP A 284 -25.24 -31.74 -36.78
N GLU A 285 -23.99 -32.13 -37.02
CA GLU A 285 -23.60 -33.47 -37.54
C GLU A 285 -23.86 -34.61 -36.55
N GLU A 286 -23.88 -34.33 -35.25
CA GLU A 286 -24.14 -35.29 -34.16
C GLU A 286 -25.64 -35.45 -33.82
N ARG A 287 -26.53 -34.69 -34.47
CA ARG A 287 -27.98 -34.72 -34.28
C ARG A 287 -28.68 -35.71 -35.21
#